data_AF-A0A819T3Y1-F1
#
_entry.id   AF-A0A819T3Y1-F1
#
_cell.length_a   1.000
_cell.length_b   1.000
_cell.length_c   1.000
_cell.angle_alpha   90.00
_cell.angle_beta   90.00
_cell.angle_gamma   90.00
#
_symmetry.space_group_name_H-M   'P 1'
#
loop_
_entity.id
_entity.type
_entity.pdbx_description
1 polymer ?
#
loop_
_entity_poly.entity_id
_entity_poly.type
_entity_poly.pdbx_seq_one_letter_code
_entity_poly.pdbx_strand_id
1 'polypeptide(L)'
;MQAPQREEIHLNVPSYKKNRSGIAKFVVLPELIKSLLSLAHGNADVECGFSENAALITDDRSSLSDISINGLRATKDAVKFYGQGKVHKVPICKGLLDNVKEAHSRYQVDQEITQRILEKKEAIVAAAKLTKHKELVLVGKEQNLIGQRKILQEDLENVSKMLNEGNSRLEATVATKNFAGVEMAQLLIGGAKKKLDVLKTQLGDNSDQMNQLKKN
;
A
#
# COMPACT_ATOMS: atom_id res chain seq x y z
N MET A 1 27.30 -11.73 -40.51
CA MET A 1 28.39 -12.20 -39.64
C MET A 1 28.09 -13.63 -39.24
N GLN A 2 28.87 -14.57 -39.78
CA GLN A 2 28.74 -16.00 -39.55
C GLN A 2 29.28 -16.32 -38.16
N ALA A 3 28.48 -16.98 -37.31
CA ALA A 3 28.96 -17.46 -36.02
C ALA A 3 30.13 -18.45 -36.25
N PRO A 4 31.22 -18.38 -35.48
CA PRO A 4 32.28 -19.36 -35.59
C PRO A 4 31.69 -20.73 -35.26
N GLN A 5 31.80 -21.66 -36.21
CA GLN A 5 31.53 -23.06 -35.93
C GLN A 5 32.46 -23.45 -34.78
N ARG A 6 31.91 -23.99 -33.69
CA ARG A 6 32.75 -24.67 -32.69
C ARG A 6 33.41 -25.81 -33.44
N GLU A 7 34.66 -25.60 -33.86
CA GLU A 7 35.53 -26.68 -34.29
C GLU A 7 35.53 -27.69 -33.15
N GLU A 8 35.04 -28.89 -33.41
CA GLU A 8 35.32 -30.02 -32.55
C GLU A 8 36.82 -30.21 -32.59
N ILE A 9 37.51 -29.61 -31.62
CA ILE A 9 38.93 -29.83 -31.40
C ILE A 9 39.04 -31.29 -30.99
N HIS A 10 39.23 -32.17 -31.96
CA HIS A 10 39.74 -33.51 -31.75
C HIS A 10 41.16 -33.36 -31.22
N LEU A 11 41.28 -33.05 -29.93
CA LEU A 11 42.52 -33.20 -29.19
C LEU A 11 42.91 -34.67 -29.35
N ASN A 12 43.90 -34.90 -30.20
CA ASN A 12 44.61 -36.17 -30.28
C ASN A 12 45.45 -36.28 -28.99
N VAL A 13 44.76 -36.47 -27.86
CA VAL A 13 45.40 -36.60 -26.55
C VAL A 13 46.31 -37.82 -26.63
N PRO A 14 47.56 -37.78 -26.10
CA PRO A 14 48.50 -38.91 -26.12
C PRO A 14 48.03 -40.15 -25.33
N SER A 15 46.77 -40.20 -24.91
CA SER A 15 46.13 -41.21 -24.05
C SER A 15 46.18 -42.63 -24.61
N TYR A 16 46.49 -42.80 -25.89
CA TYR A 16 46.53 -44.11 -26.55
C TYR A 16 47.84 -44.89 -26.37
N LYS A 17 48.89 -44.32 -25.76
CA LYS A 17 50.10 -45.10 -25.47
C LYS A 17 49.79 -46.13 -24.38
N LYS A 18 49.66 -47.39 -24.78
CA LYS A 18 49.55 -48.55 -23.89
C LYS A 18 50.94 -48.90 -23.34
N ASN A 19 51.00 -49.37 -22.10
CA ASN A 19 52.22 -49.97 -21.55
C ASN A 19 52.48 -51.35 -22.19
N ARG A 20 53.60 -51.99 -21.86
CA ARG A 20 53.93 -53.34 -22.39
C ARG A 20 52.86 -54.41 -22.07
N SER A 21 51.98 -54.14 -21.12
CA SER A 21 50.87 -55.00 -20.69
C SER A 21 49.52 -54.64 -21.34
N GLY A 22 49.47 -53.68 -22.26
CA GLY A 22 48.25 -53.27 -22.96
C GLY A 22 47.34 -52.28 -22.20
N ILE A 23 47.73 -51.84 -21.01
CA ILE A 23 46.97 -50.89 -20.17
C ILE A 23 47.34 -49.45 -20.54
N ALA A 24 46.35 -48.55 -20.56
CA ALA A 24 46.59 -47.13 -20.83
C ALA A 24 47.63 -46.55 -19.86
N LYS A 25 48.73 -46.01 -20.40
CA LYS A 25 49.88 -45.54 -19.60
C LYS A 25 49.53 -44.36 -18.70
N PHE A 26 48.52 -43.58 -19.06
CA PHE A 26 48.09 -42.41 -18.31
C PHE A 26 46.56 -42.39 -18.21
N VAL A 27 46.03 -43.00 -17.15
CA VAL A 27 44.58 -43.13 -16.93
C VAL A 27 43.94 -41.80 -16.51
N VAL A 28 44.63 -41.02 -15.68
CA VAL A 28 44.11 -39.76 -15.09
C VAL A 28 44.42 -38.53 -15.94
N LEU A 29 45.48 -38.60 -16.77
CA LEU A 29 45.93 -37.47 -17.58
C LEU A 29 44.85 -36.89 -18.53
N PRO A 30 43.99 -37.70 -19.18
CA PRO A 30 42.93 -37.15 -20.04
C PRO A 30 41.90 -36.32 -19.26
N GLU A 31 41.57 -36.75 -18.04
CA GLU A 31 40.63 -36.05 -17.18
C GLU A 31 41.23 -34.77 -16.61
N LEU A 32 42.51 -34.80 -16.24
CA LEU A 32 43.28 -33.62 -15.85
C LEU A 32 43.34 -32.60 -16.99
N ILE A 33 43.72 -33.03 -18.20
CA ILE A 33 43.80 -32.15 -19.38
C ILE A 33 42.43 -31.58 -19.72
N LYS A 34 41.37 -32.38 -19.72
CA LYS A 34 40.00 -31.88 -19.93
C LYS A 34 39.63 -30.83 -18.89
N SER A 35 39.90 -31.07 -17.61
CA SER A 35 39.60 -30.12 -16.54
C SER A 35 40.39 -28.82 -16.69
N LEU A 36 41.67 -28.92 -17.02
CA LEU A 36 42.55 -27.77 -17.21
C LEU A 36 42.15 -26.92 -18.43
N LEU A 37 41.71 -27.57 -19.51
CA LEU A 37 41.21 -26.90 -20.72
C LEU A 37 39.76 -26.41 -20.59
N SER A 38 39.01 -26.93 -19.63
CA SER A 38 37.67 -26.43 -19.28
C SER A 38 37.74 -25.15 -18.43
N LEU A 39 38.91 -24.84 -17.88
CA LEU A 39 39.14 -23.64 -17.12
C LEU A 39 39.31 -22.47 -18.10
N ALA A 40 38.33 -21.55 -18.11
CA ALA A 40 38.37 -20.38 -18.98
C ALA A 40 39.67 -19.57 -18.74
N HIS A 41 40.38 -19.24 -19.82
CA HIS A 41 41.69 -18.58 -19.73
C HIS A 41 41.59 -17.06 -19.46
N GLY A 42 40.39 -16.54 -19.19
CA GLY A 42 40.13 -15.13 -18.88
C GLY A 42 38.65 -14.84 -18.60
N ASN A 43 38.33 -13.59 -18.29
CA ASN A 43 36.96 -13.15 -17.96
C ASN A 43 36.04 -13.01 -19.17
N ALA A 44 36.50 -13.30 -20.38
CA ALA A 44 35.75 -13.10 -21.61
C ALA A 44 34.38 -13.83 -21.61
N ASP A 45 34.31 -15.03 -21.04
CA ASP A 45 33.05 -15.77 -20.93
C ASP A 45 32.06 -15.08 -19.97
N VAL A 46 32.57 -14.51 -18.87
CA VAL A 46 31.79 -13.75 -17.89
C VAL A 46 31.28 -12.44 -18.50
N GLU A 47 32.14 -11.73 -19.23
CA GLU A 47 31.80 -10.50 -19.95
C GLU A 47 30.79 -10.73 -21.09
N CYS A 48 30.90 -11.86 -21.78
CA CYS A 48 29.91 -12.31 -22.76
C CYS A 48 28.56 -12.61 -22.08
N GLY A 49 28.59 -13.23 -20.90
CA GLY A 49 27.41 -13.41 -20.05
C GLY A 49 26.72 -12.09 -19.70
N PHE A 50 27.49 -11.06 -19.29
CA PHE A 50 26.95 -9.72 -19.01
C PHE A 50 26.32 -9.06 -20.24
N SER A 51 26.98 -9.12 -21.40
CA SER A 51 26.45 -8.56 -22.65
C SER A 51 25.15 -9.25 -23.08
N GLU A 52 25.10 -10.57 -22.94
CA GLU A 52 23.90 -11.33 -23.26
C GLU A 52 22.76 -11.13 -22.24
N ASN A 53 23.08 -10.79 -21.00
CA ASN A 53 22.12 -10.42 -19.97
C ASN A 53 21.62 -8.98 -20.15
N ALA A 54 22.47 -8.06 -20.60
CA ALA A 54 22.05 -6.70 -20.96
C ALA A 54 20.98 -6.72 -22.06
N ALA A 55 21.09 -7.65 -23.03
CA ALA A 55 20.04 -7.85 -24.04
C ALA A 55 18.72 -8.43 -23.47
N LEU A 56 18.73 -9.02 -22.27
CA LEU A 56 17.55 -9.54 -21.58
C LEU A 56 16.93 -8.52 -20.61
N ILE A 57 17.74 -7.61 -20.07
CA ILE A 57 17.37 -6.52 -19.17
C ILE A 57 17.16 -5.25 -20.01
N THR A 58 16.06 -5.21 -20.76
CA THR A 58 15.60 -3.99 -21.44
C THR A 58 14.88 -3.07 -20.43
N ASP A 59 14.68 -1.78 -20.74
CA ASP A 59 14.01 -0.83 -19.83
C ASP A 59 12.63 -1.33 -19.35
N ASP A 60 11.85 -1.98 -20.21
CA ASP A 60 10.56 -2.60 -19.85
C ASP A 60 10.69 -3.84 -18.93
N ARG A 61 11.87 -4.45 -18.85
CA ARG A 61 12.19 -5.65 -18.06
C ARG A 61 13.10 -5.35 -16.86
N SER A 62 13.40 -4.08 -16.62
CA SER A 62 14.16 -3.60 -15.46
C SER A 62 13.50 -3.92 -14.10
N SER A 63 12.21 -4.30 -14.12
CA SER A 63 11.42 -4.68 -12.95
C SER A 63 11.46 -6.18 -12.61
N LEU A 64 12.20 -6.99 -13.36
CA LEU A 64 12.31 -8.43 -13.07
C LEU A 64 13.20 -8.69 -11.86
N SER A 65 12.79 -9.65 -11.03
CA SER A 65 13.63 -10.16 -9.94
C SER A 65 14.81 -10.97 -10.48
N ASP A 66 15.89 -11.04 -9.71
CA ASP A 66 17.09 -11.83 -10.05
C ASP A 66 16.74 -13.29 -10.40
N ILE A 67 15.79 -13.88 -9.67
CA ILE A 67 15.29 -15.25 -9.93
C ILE A 67 14.69 -15.36 -11.33
N SER A 68 13.92 -14.36 -11.75
CA SER A 68 13.28 -14.33 -13.07
C SER A 68 14.31 -14.15 -14.19
N ILE A 69 15.32 -13.30 -13.96
CA ILE A 69 16.44 -13.10 -14.89
C ILE A 69 17.22 -14.42 -15.06
N ASN A 70 17.53 -15.10 -13.96
CA ASN A 70 18.20 -16.40 -13.98
C ASN A 70 17.37 -17.47 -14.70
N GLY A 71 16.05 -17.50 -14.49
CA GLY A 71 15.15 -18.44 -15.19
C GLY A 71 15.10 -18.20 -16.71
N LEU A 72 15.00 -16.93 -17.13
CA LEU A 72 15.07 -16.57 -18.56
C LEU A 72 16.41 -16.96 -19.17
N ARG A 73 17.50 -16.71 -18.44
CA ARG A 73 18.85 -17.04 -18.87
C ARG A 73 19.03 -18.55 -19.05
N ALA A 74 18.64 -19.35 -18.06
CA ALA A 74 18.69 -20.80 -18.11
C ALA A 74 17.87 -21.35 -19.30
N THR A 75 16.71 -20.76 -19.58
CA THR A 75 15.87 -21.15 -20.73
C THR A 75 16.55 -20.85 -22.05
N LYS A 76 17.15 -19.67 -22.20
CA LYS A 76 17.92 -19.27 -23.41
C LYS A 76 19.10 -20.21 -23.65
N ASP A 77 19.84 -20.53 -22.60
CA ASP A 77 21.00 -21.43 -22.67
C ASP A 77 20.56 -22.87 -23.01
N ALA A 78 19.45 -23.34 -22.44
CA ALA A 78 18.87 -24.63 -22.81
C ALA A 78 18.46 -24.71 -24.29
N VAL A 79 17.84 -23.66 -24.85
CA VAL A 79 17.51 -23.62 -26.29
C VAL A 79 18.76 -23.63 -27.15
N LYS A 80 19.81 -22.91 -26.75
CA LYS A 80 21.11 -22.93 -27.45
C LYS A 80 21.72 -24.33 -27.44
N PHE A 81 21.78 -24.97 -26.28
CA PHE A 81 22.44 -26.25 -26.09
C PHE A 81 21.65 -27.42 -26.71
N TYR A 82 20.37 -27.57 -26.38
CA TYR A 82 19.55 -28.70 -26.81
C TYR A 82 18.87 -28.48 -28.17
N GLY A 83 18.56 -27.23 -28.52
CA GLY A 83 17.83 -26.88 -29.75
C GLY A 83 18.71 -26.33 -30.87
N GLN A 84 20.03 -26.24 -30.69
CA GLN A 84 20.95 -25.57 -31.62
C GLN A 84 20.48 -24.13 -31.93
N GLY A 85 19.93 -23.44 -30.92
CA GLY A 85 19.37 -22.09 -31.06
C GLY A 85 17.96 -22.02 -31.64
N LYS A 86 17.31 -23.16 -31.95
CA LYS A 86 15.93 -23.22 -32.46
C LYS A 86 15.02 -23.88 -31.44
N VAL A 87 13.97 -23.17 -31.01
CA VAL A 87 13.04 -23.65 -29.96
C VAL A 87 12.35 -24.97 -30.35
N HIS A 88 11.89 -25.09 -31.60
CA HIS A 88 11.18 -26.29 -32.07
C HIS A 88 12.06 -27.55 -32.16
N LYS A 89 13.39 -27.41 -32.06
CA LYS A 89 14.32 -28.55 -32.04
C LYS A 89 14.59 -29.06 -30.63
N VAL A 90 14.17 -28.34 -29.59
CA VAL A 90 14.36 -28.76 -28.21
C VAL A 90 13.49 -29.99 -27.95
N PRO A 91 14.05 -31.13 -27.52
CA PRO A 91 13.28 -32.34 -27.27
C PRO A 91 12.35 -32.13 -26.08
N ILE A 92 11.06 -32.43 -26.28
CA ILE A 92 10.06 -32.37 -25.22
C ILE A 92 10.13 -33.67 -24.42
N CYS A 93 10.75 -33.60 -23.23
CA CYS A 93 10.83 -34.72 -22.32
C CYS A 93 9.69 -34.68 -21.28
N LYS A 94 9.40 -35.84 -20.66
CA LYS A 94 8.36 -35.95 -19.64
C LYS A 94 8.59 -35.00 -18.45
N GLY A 95 9.84 -34.89 -17.99
CA GLY A 95 10.20 -33.98 -16.90
C GLY A 95 9.93 -32.51 -17.23
N LEU A 96 10.12 -32.08 -18.49
CA LEU A 96 9.77 -30.73 -18.91
C LEU A 96 8.25 -30.49 -18.82
N LEU A 97 7.45 -31.46 -19.25
CA LEU A 97 5.99 -31.37 -19.16
C LEU A 97 5.50 -31.31 -17.70
N ASP A 98 6.10 -32.11 -16.82
CA ASP A 98 5.74 -32.14 -15.40
C ASP A 98 6.12 -30.82 -14.71
N ASN A 99 7.31 -30.28 -14.98
CA ASN A 99 7.76 -28.97 -14.47
C ASN A 99 6.87 -27.82 -14.95
N VAL A 100 6.42 -27.84 -16.21
CA VAL A 100 5.52 -26.81 -16.75
C VAL A 100 4.17 -26.83 -16.03
N LYS A 101 3.61 -28.02 -15.79
CA LYS A 101 2.36 -28.15 -15.03
C LYS A 101 2.51 -27.64 -13.60
N GLU A 102 3.62 -27.98 -12.95
CA GLU A 102 3.90 -27.50 -11.60
C GLU A 102 4.07 -25.99 -11.54
N ALA A 103 4.86 -25.41 -12.45
CA ALA A 103 5.04 -23.96 -12.55
C ALA A 103 3.71 -23.23 -12.76
N HIS A 104 2.84 -23.77 -13.62
CA HIS A 104 1.51 -23.22 -13.83
C HIS A 104 0.63 -23.32 -12.59
N SER A 105 0.64 -24.46 -11.89
CA SER A 105 -0.11 -24.63 -10.64
C SER A 105 0.34 -23.64 -9.57
N ARG A 106 1.66 -23.44 -9.41
CA ARG A 106 2.21 -22.44 -8.48
C ARG A 106 1.81 -21.02 -8.86
N TYR A 107 1.87 -20.69 -10.14
CA TYR A 107 1.46 -19.39 -10.65
C TYR A 107 0.00 -19.07 -10.32
N GLN A 108 -0.90 -20.04 -10.49
CA GLN A 108 -2.32 -19.86 -10.14
C GLN A 108 -2.50 -19.54 -8.65
N VAL A 109 -1.82 -20.29 -7.77
CA VAL A 109 -1.85 -20.06 -6.32
C VAL A 109 -1.31 -18.66 -5.98
N ASP A 110 -0.19 -18.26 -6.56
CA ASP A 110 0.39 -16.92 -6.35
C ASP A 110 -0.55 -15.81 -6.84
N GLN A 111 -1.26 -16.03 -7.95
CA GLN A 111 -2.27 -15.11 -8.45
C GLN A 111 -3.42 -14.92 -7.46
N GLU A 112 -3.96 -16.01 -6.92
CA GLU A 112 -5.03 -15.97 -5.92
C GLU A 112 -4.58 -15.26 -4.63
N ILE A 113 -3.36 -15.56 -4.16
CA ILE A 113 -2.79 -14.90 -2.98
C ILE A 113 -2.63 -13.41 -3.23
N THR A 114 -2.10 -13.03 -4.40
CA THR A 114 -1.90 -11.63 -4.78
C THR A 114 -3.22 -10.87 -4.83
N GLN A 115 -4.26 -11.47 -5.42
CA GLN A 115 -5.61 -10.90 -5.45
C GLN A 115 -6.17 -10.71 -4.03
N ARG A 116 -6.09 -11.72 -3.16
CA ARG A 116 -6.54 -11.61 -1.77
C ARG A 116 -5.79 -10.53 -0.98
N ILE A 117 -4.50 -10.35 -1.23
CA ILE A 117 -3.70 -9.29 -0.61
C ILE A 117 -4.18 -7.92 -1.10
N LEU A 118 -4.44 -7.77 -2.40
CA LEU A 118 -4.94 -6.53 -2.99
C LEU A 118 -6.31 -6.17 -2.43
N GLU A 119 -7.25 -7.12 -2.41
CA GLU A 119 -8.59 -6.95 -1.83
C GLU A 119 -8.53 -6.52 -0.36
N LYS A 120 -7.67 -7.16 0.44
CA LYS A 120 -7.46 -6.77 1.85
C LYS A 120 -6.89 -5.36 1.98
N LYS A 121 -5.94 -4.98 1.13
CA LYS A 121 -5.38 -3.61 1.13
C LYS A 121 -6.45 -2.58 0.77
N GLU A 122 -7.25 -2.85 -0.24
CA GLU A 122 -8.36 -1.98 -0.64
C GLU A 122 -9.41 -1.85 0.46
N ALA A 123 -9.78 -2.95 1.12
CA ALA A 123 -10.72 -2.95 2.24
C ALA A 123 -10.20 -2.12 3.43
N ILE A 124 -8.91 -2.23 3.75
CA ILE A 124 -8.27 -1.42 4.81
C ILE A 124 -8.32 0.06 4.44
N VAL A 125 -7.99 0.41 3.20
CA VAL A 125 -8.03 1.81 2.73
C VAL A 125 -9.46 2.35 2.73
N ALA A 126 -10.44 1.56 2.31
CA ALA A 126 -11.85 1.93 2.33
C ALA A 126 -12.36 2.14 3.77
N ALA A 127 -12.03 1.24 4.69
CA ALA A 127 -12.36 1.36 6.11
C ALA A 127 -11.75 2.63 6.73
N ALA A 128 -10.47 2.91 6.45
CA ALA A 128 -9.79 4.12 6.92
C ALA A 128 -10.39 5.41 6.36
N LYS A 129 -10.84 5.41 5.09
CA LYS A 129 -11.57 6.55 4.52
C LYS A 129 -12.92 6.76 5.21
N LEU A 130 -13.64 5.68 5.48
CA LEU A 130 -14.95 5.73 6.15
C LEU A 130 -14.82 6.24 7.58
N THR A 131 -13.83 5.79 8.36
CA THR A 131 -13.59 6.28 9.72
C THR A 131 -13.23 7.75 9.73
N LYS A 132 -12.32 8.18 8.84
CA LYS A 132 -11.95 9.59 8.72
C LYS A 132 -13.13 10.48 8.33
N HIS A 133 -14.01 10.00 7.44
CA HIS A 133 -15.23 10.75 7.09
C HIS A 133 -16.20 10.85 8.28
N LYS A 134 -16.41 9.75 9.02
CA LYS A 134 -17.24 9.77 10.25
C LYS A 134 -16.69 10.77 11.27
N GLU A 135 -15.39 10.78 11.50
CA GLU A 135 -14.73 11.71 12.42
C GLU A 135 -14.91 13.17 11.99
N LEU A 136 -14.71 13.49 10.70
CA LEU A 136 -14.96 14.84 10.17
C LEU A 136 -16.42 15.29 10.35
N VAL A 137 -17.38 14.39 10.16
CA VAL A 137 -18.81 14.70 10.36
C VAL A 137 -19.10 14.96 11.84
N LEU A 138 -18.50 14.20 12.77
CA LEU A 138 -18.67 14.42 14.21
C LEU A 138 -18.07 15.75 14.64
N VAL A 139 -16.85 16.08 14.19
CA VAL A 139 -16.20 17.37 14.47
C VAL A 139 -17.04 18.54 13.94
N GLY A 140 -17.58 18.42 12.73
CA GLY A 140 -18.47 19.46 12.17
C GLY A 140 -19.76 19.65 12.98
N LYS A 141 -20.35 18.56 13.50
CA LYS A 141 -21.52 18.63 14.39
C LYS A 141 -21.17 19.28 15.73
N GLU A 142 -20.03 18.94 16.32
CA GLU A 142 -19.55 19.52 17.58
C GLU A 142 -19.31 21.03 17.44
N GLN A 143 -18.64 21.48 16.37
CA GLN A 143 -18.41 22.90 16.11
C GLN A 143 -19.71 23.69 15.98
N ASN A 144 -20.72 23.12 15.29
CA ASN A 144 -22.04 23.75 15.19
C ASN A 144 -22.73 23.90 16.56
N LEU A 145 -22.69 22.86 17.40
CA LEU A 145 -23.29 22.92 18.73
C LEU A 145 -22.57 23.92 19.64
N ILE A 146 -21.23 24.00 19.56
CA ILE A 146 -20.42 25.01 20.26
C ILE A 146 -20.83 26.41 19.81
N GLY A 147 -20.99 26.63 18.50
CA GLY A 147 -21.46 27.91 17.94
C GLY A 147 -22.84 28.30 18.46
N GLN A 148 -23.80 27.37 18.42
CA GLN A 148 -25.15 27.59 18.97
C GLN A 148 -25.13 27.92 20.46
N ARG A 149 -24.32 27.20 21.24
CA ARG A 149 -24.18 27.45 22.68
C ARG A 149 -23.66 28.86 22.96
N LYS A 150 -22.71 29.34 22.17
CA LYS A 150 -22.17 30.70 22.32
C LYS A 150 -23.26 31.76 22.08
N ILE A 151 -24.07 31.59 21.03
CA ILE A 151 -25.19 32.50 20.74
C ILE A 151 -26.22 32.48 21.89
N LEU A 152 -26.60 31.30 22.38
CA LEU A 152 -27.53 31.16 23.51
C LEU A 152 -26.99 31.80 24.80
N GLN A 153 -25.66 31.74 25.02
CA GLN A 153 -25.01 32.40 26.17
C GLN A 153 -25.04 33.92 26.04
N GLU A 154 -24.77 34.47 24.86
CA GLU A 154 -24.88 35.92 24.59
C GLU A 154 -26.33 36.40 24.80
N ASP A 155 -27.32 35.63 24.32
CA ASP A 155 -28.73 35.94 24.53
C ASP A 155 -29.14 35.87 26.02
N LEU A 156 -28.61 34.92 26.79
CA LEU A 156 -28.82 34.87 28.24
C LEU A 156 -28.24 36.09 28.96
N GLU A 157 -27.06 36.56 28.55
CA GLU A 157 -26.46 37.78 29.09
C GLU A 157 -27.32 39.01 28.79
N ASN A 158 -27.85 39.11 27.56
CA ASN A 158 -28.76 40.18 27.16
C ASN A 158 -30.07 40.17 27.96
N VAL A 159 -30.67 39.00 28.18
CA VAL A 159 -31.89 38.86 29.00
C VAL A 159 -31.60 39.19 30.47
N SER A 160 -30.42 38.83 30.99
CA SER A 160 -29.99 39.23 32.33
C SER A 160 -29.91 40.75 32.48
N LYS A 161 -29.31 41.45 31.51
CA LYS A 161 -29.28 42.92 31.47
C LYS A 161 -30.68 43.52 31.45
N MET A 162 -31.59 42.96 30.64
CA MET A 162 -33.00 43.39 30.56
C MET A 162 -33.76 43.20 31.88
N LEU A 163 -33.50 42.10 32.61
CA LEU A 163 -34.09 41.87 33.94
C LEU A 163 -33.56 42.87 34.98
N ASN A 164 -32.26 43.13 34.98
CA ASN A 164 -31.66 44.12 35.88
C ASN A 164 -32.19 45.53 35.61
N GLU A 165 -32.31 45.91 34.34
CA GLU A 165 -32.92 47.19 33.95
C GLU A 165 -34.40 47.27 34.34
N GLY A 166 -35.17 46.22 34.09
CA GLY A 166 -36.57 46.14 34.51
C GLY A 166 -36.74 46.28 36.02
N ASN A 167 -35.91 45.60 36.81
CA ASN A 167 -35.92 45.70 38.27
C ASN A 167 -35.53 47.10 38.75
N SER A 168 -34.48 47.71 38.19
CA SER A 168 -34.05 49.06 38.54
C SER A 168 -35.12 50.12 38.21
N ARG A 169 -35.78 50.00 37.04
CA ARG A 169 -36.91 50.86 36.66
C ARG A 169 -38.13 50.65 37.58
N LEU A 170 -38.39 49.42 37.99
CA LEU A 170 -39.48 49.11 38.93
C LEU A 170 -39.23 49.78 40.29
N GLU A 171 -38.02 49.64 40.85
CA GLU A 171 -37.65 50.29 42.12
C GLU A 171 -37.81 51.82 42.06
N ALA A 172 -37.33 52.45 40.98
CA ALA A 172 -37.42 53.90 40.79
C ALA A 172 -38.88 54.39 40.62
N THR A 173 -39.71 53.65 39.88
CA THR A 173 -41.11 54.02 39.63
C THR A 173 -42.02 53.77 40.85
N VAL A 174 -41.72 52.75 41.65
CA VAL A 174 -42.36 52.51 42.96
C VAL A 174 -42.03 53.63 43.94
N ALA A 175 -40.75 54.06 44.02
CA ALA A 175 -40.34 55.16 44.90
C ALA A 175 -41.02 56.49 44.53
N THR A 176 -41.27 56.73 43.24
CA THR A 176 -41.92 57.95 42.72
C THR A 176 -43.45 57.85 42.62
N LYS A 177 -44.05 56.72 43.02
CA LYS A 177 -45.49 56.41 42.93
C LYS A 177 -46.09 56.58 41.51
N ASN A 178 -45.27 56.35 40.48
CA ASN A 178 -45.71 56.42 39.08
C ASN A 178 -46.26 55.07 38.61
N PHE A 179 -47.58 54.87 38.73
CA PHE A 179 -48.25 53.61 38.39
C PHE A 179 -48.11 53.19 36.92
N ALA A 180 -48.09 54.14 35.97
CA ALA A 180 -47.86 53.82 34.55
C ALA A 180 -46.42 53.30 34.31
N GLY A 181 -45.45 53.81 35.07
CA GLY A 181 -44.07 53.33 35.04
C GLY A 181 -43.90 51.92 35.63
N VAL A 182 -44.66 51.61 36.70
CA VAL A 182 -44.70 50.29 37.33
C VAL A 182 -45.21 49.23 36.35
N GLU A 183 -46.31 49.51 35.64
CA GLU A 183 -46.87 48.60 34.64
C GLU A 183 -45.89 48.29 33.51
N MET A 184 -45.20 49.32 32.99
CA MET A 184 -44.20 49.15 31.92
C MET A 184 -42.97 48.35 32.39
N ALA A 185 -42.48 48.58 33.61
CA ALA A 185 -41.38 47.80 34.17
C ALA A 185 -41.77 46.33 34.41
N GLN A 186 -43.01 46.09 34.87
CA GLN A 186 -43.52 44.75 35.10
C GLN A 186 -43.76 43.97 33.78
N LEU A 187 -44.21 44.64 32.72
CA LEU A 187 -44.27 44.08 31.36
C LEU A 187 -42.88 43.69 30.84
N LEU A 188 -41.87 44.55 31.04
CA LEU A 188 -40.48 44.30 30.65
C LEU A 188 -39.92 43.05 31.37
N ILE A 189 -40.12 42.96 32.69
CA ILE A 189 -39.71 41.80 33.50
C ILE A 189 -40.46 40.54 33.05
N GLY A 190 -41.76 40.63 32.79
CA GLY A 190 -42.57 39.51 32.33
C GLY A 190 -42.12 38.97 30.97
N GLY A 191 -41.83 39.85 30.02
CA GLY A 191 -41.27 39.49 28.72
C GLY A 191 -39.88 38.85 28.83
N ALA A 192 -39.00 39.43 29.65
CA ALA A 192 -37.66 38.92 29.88
C ALA A 192 -37.67 37.53 30.56
N LYS A 193 -38.55 37.29 31.54
CA LYS A 193 -38.73 35.98 32.19
C LYS A 193 -39.17 34.90 31.19
N LYS A 194 -40.16 35.20 30.33
CA LYS A 194 -40.59 34.26 29.27
C LYS A 194 -39.44 33.89 28.34
N LYS A 195 -38.64 34.88 27.92
CA LYS A 195 -37.47 34.65 27.06
C LYS A 195 -36.39 33.82 27.78
N LEU A 196 -36.20 34.04 29.08
CA LEU A 196 -35.26 33.29 29.91
C LEU A 196 -35.62 31.80 30.01
N ASP A 197 -36.91 31.47 30.17
CA ASP A 197 -37.36 30.08 30.25
C ASP A 197 -37.14 29.32 28.93
N VAL A 198 -37.40 29.99 27.80
CA VAL A 198 -37.12 29.44 26.46
C VAL A 198 -35.62 29.20 26.27
N LEU A 199 -34.78 30.17 26.59
CA LEU A 199 -33.33 30.05 26.45
C LEU A 199 -32.74 28.96 27.35
N LYS A 200 -33.24 28.82 28.59
CA LYS A 200 -32.83 27.73 29.49
C LYS A 200 -33.15 26.35 28.91
N THR A 201 -34.32 26.20 28.31
CA THR A 201 -34.73 24.95 27.67
C THR A 201 -33.80 24.62 26.49
N GLN A 202 -33.56 25.61 25.61
CA GLN A 202 -32.66 25.46 24.46
C GLN A 202 -31.21 25.16 24.86
N LEU A 203 -30.73 25.74 25.97
CA LEU A 203 -29.41 25.46 26.52
C LEU A 203 -29.30 24.03 27.07
N GLY A 204 -30.38 23.54 27.71
CA GLY A 204 -30.51 22.16 28.15
C GLY A 204 -30.43 21.19 26.98
N ASP A 205 -31.26 21.40 25.95
CA ASP A 205 -31.31 20.57 24.75
C ASP A 205 -29.95 20.54 24.02
N ASN A 206 -29.27 21.68 23.89
CA ASN A 206 -27.93 21.76 23.30
C ASN A 206 -26.89 20.98 24.12
N SER A 207 -26.96 21.06 25.45
CA SER A 207 -26.08 20.31 26.34
C SER A 207 -26.33 18.79 26.24
N ASP A 208 -27.59 18.38 26.10
CA ASP A 208 -27.95 16.97 25.93
C ASP A 208 -27.47 16.42 24.58
N GLN A 209 -27.61 17.20 23.51
CA GLN A 209 -27.08 16.86 22.18
C GLN A 209 -25.55 16.73 22.21
N MET A 210 -24.84 17.62 22.91
CA MET A 210 -23.39 17.50 23.13
C MET A 210 -23.01 16.23 23.90
N ASN A 211 -23.75 15.89 24.95
CA ASN A 211 -23.51 14.69 25.75
C ASN A 211 -23.78 13.41 24.97
N GLN A 212 -24.77 13.42 24.07
CA GLN A 212 -25.06 12.30 23.17
C GLN A 212 -23.95 12.13 22.12
N LEU A 213 -23.39 13.22 21.58
CA LEU A 213 -22.26 13.17 20.65
C LEU A 213 -20.99 12.60 21.30
N LYS A 214 -20.73 12.88 22.58
CA LYS A 214 -19.56 12.35 23.30
C LYS A 214 -19.67 10.88 23.71
N LYS A 215 -20.88 10.31 23.67
CA LYS A 215 -21.12 8.88 23.98
C LYS A 215 -21.03 7.98 22.74
N ASN A 216 -21.05 8.56 21.54
CA ASN A 216 -20.95 7.87 20.25
C ASN A 216 -19.53 7.90 19.71
#